data_AF-A0A925C937-F1
#
_entry.id   AF-A0A925C937-F1
#
_cell.length_a   1.000
_cell.length_b   1.000
_cell.length_c   1.000
_cell.angle_alpha   90.00
_cell.angle_beta   90.00
_cell.angle_gamma   90.00
#
_symmetry.space_group_name_H-M   'P 1'
#
loop_
_entity.id
_entity.type
_entity.pdbx_description
1 polymer ?
#
loop_
_entity_poly.entity_id
_entity_poly.type
_entity_poly.pdbx_seq_one_letter_code
_entity_poly.pdbx_strand_id
1 'polypeptide(L)'
;MPDTVISTAAPFPFRGSYTRAMAAICVVAIGAAALIPLALGGGSNAAMLAAATITVGGAATFLPVVLLPVSGNFGVLVVFTSGLRMLLVLGLALAFDQTRTLARTPFWLGVLSGAGLILIAESLVAVSMLSRTGRQLPPNHRLSAPAAPTVAPPPTAG
;
A
#
# COMPACT_ATOMS: atom_id res chain seq x y z
N MET A 1 16.92 -33.93 -19.41
CA MET A 1 16.82 -32.46 -19.55
C MET A 1 15.65 -32.03 -18.70
N PRO A 2 15.85 -31.25 -17.62
CA PRO A 2 14.74 -30.83 -16.77
C PRO A 2 13.87 -29.81 -17.50
N ASP A 3 12.58 -30.13 -17.62
CA ASP A 3 11.56 -29.23 -18.14
C ASP A 3 11.55 -27.96 -17.31
N THR A 4 11.95 -26.87 -17.94
CA THR A 4 11.85 -25.54 -17.36
C THR A 4 10.36 -25.20 -17.36
N VAL A 5 9.67 -25.56 -16.28
CA VAL A 5 8.31 -25.09 -16.03
C VAL A 5 8.41 -23.58 -15.88
N ILE A 6 8.19 -22.88 -16.98
CA ILE A 6 7.91 -21.45 -17.00
C ILE A 6 6.61 -21.33 -16.21
N SER A 7 6.75 -21.13 -14.91
CA SER A 7 5.66 -20.74 -14.03
C SER A 7 5.24 -19.36 -14.48
N THR A 8 4.34 -19.33 -15.47
CA THR A 8 3.63 -18.13 -15.89
C THR A 8 2.90 -17.62 -14.66
N ALA A 9 3.51 -16.64 -13.98
CA ALA A 9 2.93 -15.99 -12.83
C ALA A 9 1.50 -15.60 -13.22
N ALA A 10 0.51 -16.25 -12.60
CA ALA A 10 -0.89 -16.03 -12.91
C ALA A 10 -1.16 -14.52 -12.86
N PRO A 11 -1.82 -13.94 -13.88
CA PRO A 11 -2.08 -12.51 -13.92
C PRO A 11 -2.86 -12.14 -12.66
N PHE A 12 -2.22 -11.43 -11.73
CA PHE A 12 -2.88 -10.96 -10.51
C PHE A 12 -4.13 -10.16 -10.92
N PRO A 13 -5.36 -10.66 -10.64
CA PRO A 13 -6.59 -10.08 -11.18
C PRO A 13 -6.96 -8.73 -10.55
N PHE A 14 -6.08 -8.17 -9.72
CA PHE A 14 -6.35 -7.03 -8.85
C PHE A 14 -5.71 -5.70 -9.31
N ARG A 15 -4.87 -5.69 -10.35
CA ARG A 15 -4.08 -4.50 -10.75
C ARG A 15 -4.95 -3.30 -11.12
N GLY A 16 -5.96 -3.50 -11.99
CA GLY A 16 -6.80 -2.40 -12.48
C GLY A 16 -7.65 -1.74 -11.39
N SER A 17 -8.29 -2.54 -10.52
CA SER A 17 -9.12 -2.03 -9.43
C SER A 17 -8.28 -1.32 -8.36
N TYR A 18 -7.08 -1.84 -8.05
CA TYR A 18 -6.14 -1.19 -7.13
C TYR A 18 -5.69 0.17 -7.64
N THR A 19 -5.25 0.26 -8.91
CA THR A 19 -4.80 1.52 -9.50
C THR A 19 -5.90 2.58 -9.51
N ARG A 20 -7.14 2.21 -9.84
CA ARG A 20 -8.28 3.15 -9.83
C ARG A 20 -8.59 3.65 -8.42
N ALA A 21 -8.62 2.74 -7.43
CA ALA A 21 -8.86 3.12 -6.05
C ALA A 21 -7.77 4.07 -5.55
N MET A 22 -6.50 3.74 -5.78
CA MET A 22 -5.37 4.58 -5.37
C MET A 22 -5.34 5.92 -6.07
N ALA A 23 -5.71 5.99 -7.36
CA ALA A 23 -5.82 7.25 -8.08
C ALA A 23 -6.89 8.15 -7.45
N ALA A 24 -8.08 7.62 -7.14
CA ALA A 24 -9.14 8.38 -6.48
C ALA A 24 -8.70 8.89 -5.11
N ILE A 25 -8.03 8.04 -4.32
CA ILE A 25 -7.48 8.40 -3.00
C ILE A 25 -6.44 9.52 -3.15
N CYS A 26 -5.54 9.44 -4.12
CA CYS A 26 -4.53 10.48 -4.36
C CYS A 26 -5.18 11.83 -4.66
N VAL A 27 -6.23 11.86 -5.49
CA VAL A 27 -6.95 13.10 -5.80
C VAL A 27 -7.56 13.70 -4.52
N VAL A 28 -8.21 12.88 -3.70
CA VAL A 28 -8.79 13.33 -2.42
C VAL A 28 -7.72 13.82 -1.46
N ALA A 29 -6.60 13.10 -1.35
CA ALA A 29 -5.49 13.47 -0.47
C ALA A 29 -4.79 14.77 -0.91
N ILE A 30 -4.61 14.98 -2.22
CA ILE A 30 -4.07 16.23 -2.78
C ILE A 30 -5.04 17.38 -2.48
N GLY A 31 -6.34 17.16 -2.66
CA GLY A 31 -7.38 18.14 -2.32
C GLY A 31 -7.34 18.52 -0.84
N ALA A 32 -7.28 17.55 0.07
CA ALA A 32 -7.15 17.79 1.50
C ALA A 32 -5.87 18.56 1.85
N ALA A 33 -4.74 18.16 1.25
CA ALA A 33 -3.45 18.81 1.47
C ALA A 33 -3.40 20.25 0.97
N ALA A 34 -4.19 20.60 -0.04
CA ALA A 34 -4.35 21.98 -0.52
C ALA A 34 -5.34 22.79 0.33
N LEU A 35 -6.49 22.20 0.66
CA LEU A 35 -7.59 22.90 1.32
C LEU A 35 -7.30 23.22 2.79
N ILE A 36 -6.61 22.34 3.52
CA ILE A 36 -6.31 22.55 4.94
C ILE A 36 -5.41 23.77 5.17
N PRO A 37 -4.26 23.94 4.46
CA PRO A 37 -3.47 25.15 4.57
C PRO A 37 -4.24 26.42 4.20
N LEU A 38 -5.12 26.37 3.19
CA LEU A 38 -5.97 27.51 2.80
C LEU A 38 -6.96 27.87 3.92
N ALA A 39 -7.65 26.89 4.48
CA ALA A 39 -8.62 27.08 5.55
C ALA A 39 -7.99 27.65 6.83
N LEU A 40 -6.71 27.36 7.07
CA LEU A 40 -5.94 27.84 8.21
C LEU A 40 -5.19 29.16 7.95
N GLY A 41 -5.41 29.81 6.81
CA GLY A 41 -4.78 31.10 6.49
C GLY A 41 -3.30 31.01 6.11
N GLY A 42 -2.79 29.84 5.71
CA GLY A 42 -1.40 29.65 5.28
C GLY A 42 -1.06 30.26 3.91
N GLY A 43 -2.06 30.77 3.19
CA GLY A 43 -1.91 31.35 1.86
C GLY A 43 -1.80 30.32 0.72
N SER A 44 -1.86 30.81 -0.51
CA SER A 44 -1.80 29.98 -1.73
C SER A 44 -0.47 29.23 -1.88
N ASN A 45 0.64 29.83 -1.46
CA ASN A 45 1.96 29.19 -1.56
C ASN A 45 2.06 27.94 -0.69
N ALA A 46 1.59 27.97 0.56
CA ALA A 46 1.60 26.81 1.45
C ALA A 46 0.70 25.69 0.94
N ALA A 47 -0.48 26.04 0.44
CA ALA A 47 -1.41 25.10 -0.18
C ALA A 47 -0.83 24.42 -1.42
N MET A 48 -0.22 25.21 -2.31
CA MET A 48 0.40 24.70 -3.54
C MET A 48 1.57 23.77 -3.23
N LEU A 49 2.42 24.12 -2.27
CA LEU A 49 3.58 23.31 -1.90
C LEU A 49 3.17 22.03 -1.15
N ALA A 50 2.15 22.09 -0.29
CA ALA A 50 1.60 20.89 0.35
C ALA A 50 0.99 19.94 -0.70
N ALA A 51 0.20 20.47 -1.64
CA ALA A 51 -0.37 19.70 -2.74
C ALA A 51 0.71 19.09 -3.64
N ALA A 52 1.75 19.85 -3.98
CA ALA A 52 2.89 19.37 -4.77
C ALA A 52 3.63 18.23 -4.05
N THR A 53 3.90 18.39 -2.76
CA THR A 53 4.55 17.36 -1.92
C THR A 53 3.74 16.05 -1.95
N ILE A 54 2.43 16.13 -1.76
CA ILE A 54 1.54 14.98 -1.79
C ILE A 54 1.37 14.42 -3.19
N THR A 55 1.45 15.23 -4.24
CA THR A 55 1.40 14.75 -5.63
C THR A 55 2.62 13.90 -5.95
N VAL A 56 3.82 14.36 -5.61
CA VAL A 56 5.06 13.60 -5.84
C VAL A 56 5.08 12.32 -4.99
N GLY A 57 4.67 12.40 -3.71
CA GLY A 57 4.46 11.22 -2.87
C GLY A 57 3.43 10.26 -3.46
N GLY A 58 2.29 10.79 -3.88
CA GLY A 58 1.19 10.02 -4.48
C GLY A 58 1.63 9.24 -5.71
N ALA A 59 2.50 9.82 -6.55
CA ALA A 59 3.08 9.13 -7.70
C ALA A 59 3.86 7.86 -7.32
N ALA A 60 4.56 7.86 -6.18
CA ALA A 60 5.27 6.68 -5.69
C ALA A 60 4.32 5.52 -5.30
N THR A 61 3.02 5.79 -5.10
CA THR A 61 2.00 4.74 -4.84
C THR A 61 1.80 3.80 -6.02
N PHE A 62 2.16 4.22 -7.23
CA PHE A 62 2.05 3.37 -8.42
C PHE A 62 3.26 2.47 -8.63
N LEU A 63 4.33 2.65 -7.83
CA LEU A 63 5.58 1.91 -7.96
C LEU A 63 5.44 0.39 -7.80
N PRO A 64 4.63 -0.16 -6.86
CA PRO A 64 4.36 -1.61 -6.78
C PRO A 64 3.76 -2.19 -8.04
N VAL A 65 2.89 -1.42 -8.71
CA VAL A 65 2.22 -1.87 -9.94
C VAL A 65 3.24 -2.01 -11.06
N VAL A 66 4.20 -1.08 -11.14
CA VAL A 66 5.28 -1.09 -12.13
C VAL A 66 6.31 -2.18 -11.82
N LEU A 67 6.67 -2.38 -10.55
CA LEU A 67 7.71 -3.31 -10.11
C LEU A 67 7.23 -4.76 -9.89
N LEU A 68 5.91 -4.99 -9.92
CA LEU A 68 5.27 -6.31 -9.79
C LEU A 68 5.87 -7.44 -10.67
N PRO A 69 6.29 -7.20 -11.93
CA PRO A 69 6.86 -8.25 -12.77
C PRO A 69 8.20 -8.81 -12.26
N VAL A 70 8.87 -8.06 -11.37
CA VAL A 70 10.24 -8.36 -10.91
C VAL A 70 10.24 -9.15 -9.59
N SER A 71 9.20 -8.99 -8.77
CA SER A 71 9.13 -9.62 -7.45
C SER A 71 7.87 -10.47 -7.32
N GLY A 72 8.05 -11.76 -7.01
CA GLY A 72 6.93 -12.70 -6.80
C GLY A 72 6.10 -12.43 -5.53
N ASN A 73 6.44 -11.40 -4.73
CA ASN A 73 5.78 -11.11 -3.46
C ASN A 73 5.23 -9.67 -3.41
N PHE A 74 4.05 -9.47 -4.00
CA PHE A 74 3.37 -8.17 -4.11
C PHE A 74 3.16 -7.46 -2.76
N GLY A 75 2.86 -8.21 -1.69
CA GLY A 75 2.63 -7.62 -0.37
C GLY A 75 3.87 -6.92 0.20
N VAL A 76 5.05 -7.53 0.05
CA VAL A 76 6.33 -6.94 0.50
C VAL A 76 6.66 -5.67 -0.30
N LEU A 77 6.42 -5.71 -1.62
CA LEU A 77 6.57 -4.55 -2.50
C LEU A 77 5.72 -3.37 -2.02
N VAL A 78 4.43 -3.58 -1.76
CA VAL A 78 3.52 -2.53 -1.30
C VAL A 78 4.04 -1.91 0.00
N VAL A 79 4.40 -2.72 1.00
CA VAL A 79 4.94 -2.22 2.29
C VAL A 79 6.21 -1.40 2.08
N PHE A 80 7.17 -1.91 1.30
CA PHE A 80 8.42 -1.22 1.04
C PHE A 80 8.20 0.13 0.33
N THR A 81 7.36 0.14 -0.70
CA THR A 81 7.03 1.39 -1.41
C THR A 81 6.25 2.37 -0.56
N SER A 82 5.41 1.90 0.37
CA SER A 82 4.69 2.77 1.31
C SER A 82 5.67 3.48 2.25
N GLY A 83 6.66 2.75 2.78
CA GLY A 83 7.74 3.33 3.57
C GLY A 83 8.58 4.33 2.77
N LEU A 84 8.99 3.97 1.56
CA LEU A 84 9.78 4.85 0.68
C LEU A 84 9.01 6.13 0.32
N ARG A 85 7.70 6.02 0.06
CA ARG A 85 6.83 7.17 -0.19
C ARG A 85 6.75 8.10 1.03
N MET A 86 6.61 7.56 2.24
CA MET A 86 6.57 8.38 3.46
C MET A 86 7.88 9.13 3.66
N LEU A 87 9.01 8.46 3.44
CA LEU A 87 10.32 9.11 3.47
C LEU A 87 10.44 10.19 2.39
N LEU A 88 9.91 9.96 1.20
CA LEU A 88 9.92 10.93 0.12
C LEU A 88 9.05 12.15 0.44
N VAL A 89 7.83 11.95 0.94
CA VAL A 89 6.93 13.03 1.39
C VAL A 89 7.58 13.83 2.50
N LEU A 90 8.17 13.17 3.49
CA LEU A 90 8.84 13.83 4.61
C LEU A 90 10.09 14.59 4.15
N GLY A 91 10.91 14.00 3.29
CA GLY A 91 12.10 14.63 2.73
C GLY A 91 11.77 15.89 1.92
N LEU A 92 10.73 15.82 1.08
CA LEU A 92 10.22 16.99 0.34
C LEU A 92 9.65 18.05 1.28
N ALA A 93 8.88 17.64 2.29
CA ALA A 93 8.30 18.58 3.26
C ALA A 93 9.40 19.34 4.02
N LEU A 94 10.45 18.64 4.45
CA LEU A 94 11.61 19.25 5.10
C LEU A 94 12.39 20.16 4.14
N ALA A 95 12.57 19.77 2.88
CA ALA A 95 13.22 20.61 1.88
C ALA A 95 12.47 21.93 1.66
N PHE A 96 11.14 21.89 1.59
CA PHE A 96 10.32 23.09 1.46
C PHE A 96 10.28 23.94 2.74
N ASP A 97 10.26 23.32 3.92
CA ASP A 97 10.27 24.04 5.20
C ASP A 97 11.55 24.90 5.39
N GLN A 98 12.67 24.47 4.79
CA GLN A 98 13.93 25.23 4.83
C GLN A 98 13.90 26.54 4.04
N THR A 99 12.96 26.73 3.13
CA THR A 99 12.87 27.95 2.31
C THR A 99 12.43 29.19 3.10
N ARG A 100 11.99 29.04 4.36
CA ARG A 100 11.58 30.11 5.32
C ARG A 100 10.51 31.10 4.84
N THR A 101 9.95 30.93 3.64
CA THR A 101 8.91 31.79 3.07
C THR A 101 7.49 31.30 3.37
N LEU A 102 7.34 30.21 4.13
CA LEU A 102 6.07 29.55 4.39
C LEU A 102 5.60 29.69 5.84
N ALA A 103 4.29 29.81 6.00
CA ALA A 103 3.62 29.54 7.26
C ALA A 103 3.75 28.03 7.58
N ARG A 104 4.66 27.70 8.50
CA ARG A 104 5.06 26.30 8.81
C ARG A 104 3.89 25.44 9.28
N THR A 105 3.13 25.92 10.26
CA THR A 105 2.04 25.16 10.87
C THR A 105 0.97 24.72 9.86
N PRO A 106 0.37 25.62 9.06
CA PRO A 106 -0.64 25.20 8.08
C PRO A 106 -0.06 24.30 6.99
N PHE A 107 1.19 24.53 6.54
CA PHE A 107 1.86 23.65 5.59
C PHE A 107 1.99 22.21 6.12
N TRP A 108 2.54 22.04 7.33
CA TRP A 108 2.72 20.72 7.93
C TRP A 108 1.39 20.01 8.18
N LEU A 109 0.33 20.73 8.58
CA LEU A 109 -1.00 20.14 8.73
C LEU A 109 -1.57 19.68 7.39
N GLY A 110 -1.36 20.42 6.30
CA GLY A 110 -1.72 19.99 4.95
C GLY A 110 -0.96 18.73 4.51
N VAL A 111 0.35 18.69 4.70
CA VAL A 111 1.17 17.51 4.35
C VAL A 111 0.77 16.29 5.20
N LEU A 112 0.65 16.43 6.52
CA LEU A 112 0.32 15.33 7.42
C LEU A 112 -1.08 14.78 7.16
N SER A 113 -2.07 15.63 6.90
CA SER A 113 -3.42 15.19 6.56
C SER A 113 -3.47 14.44 5.23
N GLY A 114 -2.80 14.95 4.18
CA GLY A 114 -2.71 14.27 2.89
C GLY A 114 -1.99 12.92 3.00
N ALA A 115 -0.82 12.89 3.65
CA ALA A 115 -0.06 11.65 3.87
C ALA A 115 -0.85 10.64 4.71
N GLY A 116 -1.51 11.11 5.78
CA GLY A 116 -2.35 10.28 6.65
C GLY A 116 -3.53 9.65 5.90
N LEU A 117 -4.23 10.42 5.06
CA LEU A 117 -5.33 9.90 4.22
C LEU A 117 -4.85 8.79 3.28
N ILE A 118 -3.70 8.98 2.65
CA ILE A 118 -3.11 7.95 1.77
C ILE A 118 -2.79 6.68 2.57
N LEU A 119 -2.21 6.79 3.77
CA LEU A 119 -1.90 5.63 4.61
C LEU A 119 -3.14 4.87 5.07
N ILE A 120 -4.17 5.59 5.53
CA ILE A 120 -5.44 5.00 5.97
C ILE A 120 -6.06 4.22 4.80
N ALA A 121 -6.15 4.86 3.64
CA ALA A 121 -6.78 4.26 2.50
C ALA A 121 -5.98 3.08 1.94
N GLU A 122 -4.64 3.14 1.95
CA GLU A 122 -3.80 2.00 1.61
C GLU A 122 -3.99 0.82 2.57
N SER A 123 -4.08 1.11 3.86
CA SER A 123 -4.33 0.08 4.89
C SER A 123 -5.68 -0.61 4.64
N LEU A 124 -6.74 0.17 4.35
CA LEU A 124 -8.05 -0.37 4.01
C LEU A 124 -8.02 -1.24 2.75
N VAL A 125 -7.31 -0.80 1.71
CA VAL A 125 -7.16 -1.58 0.47
C VAL A 125 -6.41 -2.88 0.74
N ALA A 126 -5.31 -2.84 1.49
CA ALA A 126 -4.53 -4.03 1.85
C ALA A 126 -5.36 -5.04 2.65
N VAL A 127 -6.09 -4.59 3.67
CA VAL A 127 -7.00 -5.44 4.47
C VAL A 127 -8.11 -6.02 3.58
N SER A 128 -8.68 -5.22 2.68
CA SER A 128 -9.72 -5.69 1.76
C SER A 128 -9.22 -6.80 0.84
N MET A 129 -7.97 -6.72 0.36
CA MET A 129 -7.35 -7.76 -0.47
C MET A 129 -7.13 -9.04 0.33
N LEU A 130 -6.56 -8.94 1.53
CA LEU A 130 -6.34 -10.10 2.41
C LEU A 130 -7.66 -10.82 2.72
N SER A 131 -8.73 -10.07 2.97
CA SER A 131 -10.06 -10.61 3.26
C SER A 131 -10.69 -11.37 2.08
N ARG A 132 -10.35 -11.00 0.83
CA ARG A 132 -10.82 -11.68 -0.39
C ARG A 132 -10.06 -12.98 -0.62
N THR A 133 -8.74 -12.97 -0.42
CA THR A 133 -7.92 -14.18 -0.52
C THR A 133 -8.39 -15.24 0.47
N GLY A 134 -8.74 -14.86 1.71
CA GLY A 134 -9.25 -15.80 2.72
C GLY A 134 -10.58 -16.47 2.37
N ARG A 135 -11.43 -15.84 1.54
CA ARG A 135 -12.71 -16.43 1.08
C ARG A 135 -12.55 -17.37 -0.12
N GLN A 136 -11.44 -17.26 -0.85
CA GLN A 136 -11.20 -18.05 -2.06
C GLN A 136 -10.47 -19.37 -1.81
N LEU A 137 -9.99 -19.63 -0.59
CA LEU A 137 -9.46 -20.95 -0.24
C LEU A 137 -10.61 -21.97 -0.17
N PRO A 138 -10.64 -23.01 -1.04
CA PRO A 138 -11.68 -24.02 -1.02
C PRO A 138 -11.70 -24.77 0.33
N PRO A 139 -12.88 -25.13 0.87
CA PRO A 139 -13.01 -25.92 2.10
C PRO A 139 -12.22 -27.24 2.09
N ASN A 140 -11.93 -27.76 0.90
CA ASN A 140 -11.31 -29.07 0.70
C ASN A 140 -9.84 -29.12 1.16
N HIS A 141 -9.16 -27.97 1.30
CA HIS A 141 -7.78 -27.95 1.83
C HIS A 141 -7.70 -28.16 3.34
N ARG A 142 -8.84 -28.05 4.07
CA ARG A 142 -8.93 -28.34 5.51
C ARG A 142 -9.16 -29.82 5.83
N LEU A 143 -9.47 -30.64 4.83
CA LEU A 143 -9.79 -32.06 5.02
C LEU A 143 -8.57 -32.99 4.88
N SER A 144 -7.40 -32.48 4.47
CA SER A 144 -6.13 -33.22 4.54
C SER A 144 -5.47 -33.04 5.91
N ALA A 145 -6.23 -33.18 7.00
CA ALA A 145 -5.62 -33.50 8.27
C ALA A 145 -4.81 -34.80 8.07
N PRO A 146 -3.56 -34.88 8.55
CA PRO A 146 -2.78 -36.11 8.44
C PRO A 146 -3.64 -37.24 8.99
N ALA A 147 -3.81 -38.30 8.19
CA ALA A 147 -4.53 -39.49 8.61
C ALA A 147 -4.07 -39.81 10.04
N ALA A 148 -5.03 -39.86 10.98
CA ALA A 148 -4.72 -40.14 12.37
C ALA A 148 -3.74 -41.32 12.42
N PRO A 149 -2.65 -41.23 13.20
CA PRO A 149 -1.63 -42.27 13.23
C PRO A 149 -2.35 -43.59 13.51
N THR A 150 -2.31 -44.51 12.54
CA THR A 150 -2.87 -45.85 12.67
C THR A 150 -2.16 -46.51 13.84
N VAL A 151 -2.80 -46.51 15.01
CA VAL A 151 -2.27 -47.17 16.20
C VAL A 151 -2.21 -48.66 15.85
N ALA A 152 -1.00 -49.19 15.76
CA ALA A 152 -0.81 -50.61 15.50
C ALA A 152 -1.50 -51.42 16.62
N PRO A 153 -2.23 -52.50 16.28
CA PRO A 153 -2.86 -53.34 17.29
C PRO A 153 -1.79 -53.95 18.22
N PRO A 154 -2.09 -54.09 19.53
CA PRO A 154 -1.14 -54.65 20.48
C PRO A 154 -0.77 -56.10 20.11
N PRO A 155 0.48 -56.52 20.33
CA PRO A 155 0.91 -57.88 20.04
C PRO A 155 0.11 -58.87 20.89
N THR A 156 -0.46 -59.89 20.25
CA THR A 156 -1.10 -61.02 20.93
C THR A 156 -0.02 -61.83 21.65
N ALA A 157 -0.13 -61.93 22.98
CA ALA A 157 0.75 -62.77 23.79
C ALA A 157 0.58 -64.24 23.39
N GLY A 158 1.69 -64.87 23.01
CA GLY A 158 1.82 -66.32 22.82
C GLY A 158 2.53 -66.95 24.01
#